data_AF-M9R7Z9-F1
#
_entry.id   AF-M9R7Z9-F1
#
_cell.length_a   1.000
_cell.length_b   1.000
_cell.length_c   1.000
_cell.angle_alpha   90.00
_cell.angle_beta   90.00
_cell.angle_gamma   90.00
#
_symmetry.space_group_name_H-M   'P 1'
#
loop_
_entity.id
_entity.type
_entity.pdbx_description
1 polymer ?
#
loop_
_entity_poly.entity_id
_entity_poly.type
_entity_poly.pdbx_seq_one_letter_code
_entity_poly.pdbx_strand_id
1 'polypeptide(L)'
;MRRVLHEIKRDQDVPLMQCNRAAKLEKAAKTGPQIIVSWQSTFPAELRALPHARFLHLIRDPRDVLLSGMRYHRKAPLGREKFLAEKRDDLGGRTYQGHLNGLPTDMDHYLFETHSKHAQSVFEMLAWGRSGASTVDLRYEDLSTDVYCVQLREILNNFAIKGIYIDRACHGF
;
A
#
# COMPACT_ATOMS: atom_id res chain seq x y z
N MET A 1 4.29 2.57 8.36
CA MET A 1 4.59 1.57 7.31
C MET A 1 5.85 1.86 6.50
N ARG A 2 5.91 2.83 5.56
CA ARG A 2 7.11 3.00 4.69
C ARG A 2 8.42 3.14 5.48
N ARG A 3 8.45 4.00 6.50
CA ARG A 3 9.61 4.19 7.38
C ARG A 3 10.07 2.87 8.01
N VAL A 4 9.13 2.13 8.60
CA VAL A 4 9.34 0.83 9.24
C VAL A 4 10.01 -0.18 8.31
N LEU A 5 9.49 -0.32 7.08
CA LEU A 5 10.08 -1.26 6.10
C LEU A 5 11.52 -0.88 5.72
N HIS A 6 11.82 0.41 5.66
CA HIS A 6 13.19 0.88 5.43
C HIS A 6 14.11 0.64 6.65
N GLU A 7 13.57 0.72 7.86
CA GLU A 7 14.30 0.40 9.09
C GLU A 7 14.63 -1.09 9.12
N ILE A 8 13.67 -1.99 8.86
CA ILE A 8 13.91 -3.44 8.75
C ILE A 8 14.97 -3.74 7.70
N LYS A 9 14.87 -3.14 6.50
CA LYS A 9 15.89 -3.29 5.46
C LYS A 9 17.29 -2.98 5.97
N ARG A 10 17.47 -1.84 6.64
CA ARG A 10 18.79 -1.39 7.11
C ARG A 10 19.29 -2.26 8.24
N ASP A 11 18.39 -2.63 9.15
CA ASP A 11 18.72 -3.23 10.43
C ASP A 11 18.99 -4.74 10.33
N GLN A 12 18.36 -5.41 9.36
CA GLN A 12 18.45 -6.85 9.16
C GLN A 12 19.02 -7.24 7.78
N ASP A 13 19.52 -6.27 7.02
CA ASP A 13 20.05 -6.44 5.66
C ASP A 13 19.09 -7.17 4.70
N VAL A 14 17.79 -6.84 4.79
CA VAL A 14 16.75 -7.42 3.94
C VAL A 14 16.46 -6.48 2.77
N PRO A 15 16.67 -6.90 1.50
CA PRO A 15 16.38 -6.05 0.35
C PRO A 15 14.90 -5.59 0.34
N LEU A 16 14.67 -4.34 -0.06
CA LEU A 16 13.34 -3.75 -0.23
C LEU A 16 13.19 -3.27 -1.66
N MET A 17 12.13 -3.71 -2.34
CA MET A 17 11.78 -3.21 -3.67
C MET A 17 10.28 -3.00 -3.83
N GLN A 18 9.90 -2.09 -4.72
CA GLN A 18 8.51 -1.97 -5.17
C GLN A 18 8.31 -2.80 -6.44
N CYS A 19 7.31 -3.68 -6.47
CA CYS A 19 6.97 -4.49 -7.63
C CYS A 19 5.51 -4.28 -8.03
N ASN A 20 5.29 -3.70 -9.20
CA ASN A 20 3.98 -3.44 -9.78
C ASN A 20 3.77 -4.08 -11.16
N ARG A 21 4.78 -4.81 -11.67
CA ARG A 21 4.75 -5.50 -12.97
C ARG A 21 5.81 -6.59 -13.01
N ALA A 22 5.55 -7.64 -13.80
CA ALA A 22 6.38 -8.84 -13.89
C ALA A 22 7.86 -8.54 -14.20
N ALA A 23 8.15 -7.64 -15.14
CA ALA A 23 9.51 -7.27 -15.53
C ALA A 23 10.39 -6.78 -14.36
N LYS A 24 9.79 -6.27 -13.26
CA LYS A 24 10.58 -5.87 -12.09
C LYS A 24 11.11 -7.06 -11.27
N LEU A 25 10.53 -8.25 -11.43
CA LEU A 25 10.97 -9.47 -10.72
C LEU A 25 12.36 -9.94 -11.15
N GLU A 26 12.87 -9.48 -12.30
CA GLU A 26 14.27 -9.71 -12.68
C GLU A 26 15.24 -9.19 -11.61
N LYS A 27 14.87 -8.11 -10.93
CA LYS A 27 15.63 -7.46 -9.84
C LYS A 27 15.35 -8.05 -8.45
N ALA A 28 14.46 -9.03 -8.34
CA ALA A 28 14.20 -9.70 -7.08
C ALA A 28 15.45 -10.48 -6.65
N ALA A 29 15.69 -10.53 -5.34
CA ALA A 29 16.77 -11.32 -4.76
C ALA A 29 16.58 -12.79 -5.16
N LYS A 30 17.66 -13.44 -5.60
CA LYS A 30 17.62 -14.84 -6.03
C LYS A 30 17.64 -15.81 -4.85
N THR A 31 18.15 -15.34 -3.71
CA THR A 31 18.28 -16.10 -2.46
C THR A 31 18.01 -15.18 -1.27
N GLY A 32 17.67 -15.78 -0.13
CA GLY A 32 17.39 -15.05 1.11
C GLY A 32 16.01 -14.37 1.13
N PRO A 33 15.67 -13.72 2.25
CA PRO A 33 14.43 -12.97 2.38
C PRO A 33 14.47 -11.66 1.57
N GLN A 34 13.31 -11.20 1.11
CA GLN A 34 13.15 -9.89 0.49
C GLN A 34 11.77 -9.32 0.84
N ILE A 35 11.72 -8.01 1.08
CA ILE A 35 10.47 -7.27 1.21
C ILE A 35 10.09 -6.70 -0.15
N ILE A 36 8.91 -7.09 -0.65
CA ILE A 36 8.35 -6.58 -1.90
C ILE A 36 7.05 -5.84 -1.60
N VAL A 37 6.98 -4.56 -1.99
CA VAL A 37 5.80 -3.72 -1.75
C VAL A 37 5.06 -3.37 -3.03
N SER A 38 3.75 -3.21 -2.90
CA SER A 38 2.88 -2.59 -3.89
C SER A 38 1.97 -1.59 -3.20
N TRP A 39 1.75 -0.45 -3.84
CA TRP A 39 0.86 0.60 -3.34
C TRP A 39 -0.53 0.56 -3.97
N GLN A 40 -0.80 -0.44 -4.84
CA GLN A 40 -2.00 -0.52 -5.67
C GLN A 40 -2.80 -1.81 -5.41
N SER A 41 -2.71 -2.39 -4.21
CA SER A 41 -3.31 -3.68 -3.83
C SER A 41 -3.22 -4.74 -4.92
N THR A 42 -2.08 -4.84 -5.61
CA THR A 42 -1.89 -5.76 -6.73
C THR A 42 -0.43 -6.17 -6.87
N PHE A 43 -0.23 -7.40 -7.32
CA PHE A 43 1.08 -7.97 -7.64
C PHE A 43 0.98 -8.74 -8.96
N PRO A 44 2.07 -8.83 -9.74
CA PRO A 44 2.09 -9.65 -10.95
C PRO A 44 1.80 -11.13 -10.63
N ALA A 45 1.13 -11.83 -11.55
CA ALA A 45 0.74 -13.23 -11.38
C ALA A 45 1.95 -14.14 -11.12
N GLU A 46 3.09 -13.82 -11.72
CA GLU A 46 4.36 -14.53 -11.56
C GLU A 46 4.85 -14.49 -10.11
N LEU A 47 4.67 -13.36 -9.41
CA LEU A 47 5.01 -13.26 -7.98
C LEU A 47 4.02 -14.08 -7.13
N ARG A 48 2.73 -14.04 -7.48
CA ARG A 48 1.68 -14.83 -6.81
C ARG A 48 1.88 -16.33 -6.97
N ALA A 49 2.46 -16.76 -8.10
CA ALA A 49 2.73 -18.16 -8.39
C ALA A 49 3.96 -18.73 -7.64
N LEU A 50 4.78 -17.88 -6.99
CA LEU A 50 5.93 -18.37 -6.24
C LEU A 50 5.47 -19.08 -4.95
N PRO A 51 5.81 -20.37 -4.75
CA PRO A 51 5.33 -21.14 -3.60
C PRO A 51 5.85 -20.62 -2.24
N HIS A 52 6.98 -19.91 -2.26
CA HIS A 52 7.58 -19.32 -1.07
C HIS A 52 7.13 -17.88 -0.81
N ALA A 53 6.37 -17.25 -1.71
CA ALA A 53 5.86 -15.91 -1.48
C ALA A 53 4.80 -15.93 -0.36
N ARG A 54 4.82 -14.87 0.45
CA ARG A 54 3.87 -14.62 1.54
C ARG A 54 3.33 -13.21 1.37
N PHE A 55 2.02 -13.05 1.46
CA PHE A 55 1.34 -11.81 1.13
C PHE A 55 0.59 -11.28 2.34
N LEU A 56 0.90 -10.06 2.75
CA LEU A 56 0.12 -9.30 3.71
C LEU A 56 -0.59 -8.18 2.95
N HIS A 57 -1.92 -8.15 3.01
CA HIS A 57 -2.74 -7.10 2.43
C HIS A 57 -3.28 -6.20 3.53
N LEU A 58 -2.78 -4.97 3.59
CA LEU A 58 -3.27 -3.98 4.54
C LEU A 58 -4.48 -3.25 3.94
N ILE A 59 -5.66 -3.48 4.51
CA ILE A 59 -6.90 -2.78 4.16
C ILE A 59 -7.24 -1.74 5.22
N ARG A 60 -8.05 -0.75 4.87
CA ARG A 60 -8.51 0.31 5.76
C ARG A 60 -9.98 0.59 5.49
N ASP A 61 -10.73 1.04 6.50
CA ASP A 61 -12.11 1.47 6.32
C ASP A 61 -12.20 2.48 5.13
N PRO A 62 -13.05 2.22 4.13
CA PRO A 62 -13.12 3.06 2.94
C PRO A 62 -13.51 4.51 3.27
N ARG A 63 -14.29 4.74 4.33
CA ARG A 63 -14.66 6.10 4.77
C ARG A 63 -13.43 6.87 5.24
N ASP A 64 -12.58 6.21 6.00
CA ASP A 64 -11.30 6.78 6.44
C ASP A 64 -10.33 7.01 5.27
N VAL A 65 -10.32 6.11 4.29
CA VAL A 65 -9.54 6.26 3.06
C VAL A 65 -10.00 7.50 2.28
N LEU A 66 -11.31 7.73 2.16
CA LEU A 66 -11.87 8.93 1.52
C LEU A 66 -11.45 10.20 2.25
N LEU A 67 -11.64 10.25 3.57
CA LEU A 67 -11.30 11.42 4.39
C LEU A 67 -9.80 11.74 4.33
N SER A 68 -8.96 10.71 4.43
CA SER A 68 -7.51 10.84 4.36
C SER A 68 -7.03 11.22 2.96
N GLY A 69 -7.56 10.58 1.92
CA GLY A 69 -7.22 10.79 0.52
C GLY A 69 -7.54 12.21 0.08
N MET A 70 -8.76 12.68 0.31
CA MET A 70 -9.18 14.06 -0.01
C MET A 70 -8.21 15.08 0.59
N ARG A 71 -7.96 14.98 1.91
CA ARG A 71 -7.06 15.93 2.62
C ARG A 71 -5.63 15.86 2.13
N TYR A 72 -5.16 14.67 1.75
CA TYR A 72 -3.81 14.48 1.22
C TYR A 72 -3.70 15.06 -0.20
N HIS A 73 -4.60 14.72 -1.12
CA HIS A 73 -4.53 15.11 -2.53
C HIS A 73 -4.62 16.63 -2.75
N ARG A 74 -5.22 17.38 -1.83
CA ARG A 74 -5.23 18.86 -1.86
C ARG A 74 -3.85 19.50 -1.71
N LYS A 75 -2.92 18.86 -1.01
CA LYS A 75 -1.61 19.42 -0.64
C LYS A 75 -0.41 18.53 -0.97
N ALA A 76 -0.65 17.33 -1.47
CA ALA A 76 0.39 16.37 -1.76
C ALA A 76 1.38 16.92 -2.80
N PRO A 77 2.70 16.69 -2.63
CA PRO A 77 3.69 17.12 -3.60
C PRO A 77 3.49 16.46 -4.98
N LEU A 78 3.37 17.31 -6.00
CA LEU A 78 3.10 16.91 -7.38
C LEU A 78 4.18 15.97 -7.98
N GLY A 79 5.43 16.06 -7.53
CA GLY A 79 6.53 15.25 -8.08
C GLY A 79 6.45 13.75 -7.78
N ARG A 80 5.72 13.33 -6.74
CA ARG A 80 5.58 11.91 -6.35
C ARG A 80 4.26 11.30 -6.79
N GLU A 81 3.22 12.11 -6.91
CA GLU A 81 1.88 11.72 -7.31
C GLU A 81 1.57 12.36 -8.67
N LYS A 82 2.14 11.81 -9.74
CA LYS A 82 2.07 12.44 -11.08
C LYS A 82 0.64 12.75 -11.52
N PHE A 83 -0.30 11.85 -11.19
CA PHE A 83 -1.72 12.02 -11.50
C PHE A 83 -2.33 13.31 -10.91
N LEU A 84 -1.75 13.87 -9.84
CA LEU A 84 -2.19 15.14 -9.27
C LEU A 84 -1.85 16.35 -10.13
N ALA A 85 -0.76 16.25 -10.90
CA ALA A 85 -0.17 17.31 -11.70
C ALA A 85 -0.57 17.25 -13.18
N GLU A 86 -0.99 16.08 -13.64
CA GLU A 86 -1.41 15.85 -15.02
C GLU A 86 -2.71 16.60 -15.32
N LYS A 87 -2.72 17.35 -16.43
CA LYS A 87 -3.94 18.01 -16.93
C LYS A 87 -4.90 16.96 -17.44
N ARG A 88 -6.18 17.19 -17.19
CA ARG A 88 -7.27 16.26 -17.50
C ARG A 88 -8.33 16.94 -18.35
N ASP A 89 -8.65 16.35 -19.48
CA ASP A 89 -9.65 16.88 -20.41
C ASP A 89 -11.04 16.90 -19.77
N ASP A 90 -11.37 15.86 -18.98
CA ASP A 90 -12.63 15.76 -18.23
C ASP A 90 -12.76 16.81 -17.11
N LEU A 91 -11.66 17.48 -16.75
CA LEU A 91 -11.64 18.59 -15.79
C LEU A 91 -11.45 19.95 -16.47
N GLY A 92 -11.71 20.05 -17.79
CA GLY A 92 -11.54 21.27 -18.56
C GLY A 92 -10.08 21.73 -18.64
N GLY A 93 -9.16 20.77 -18.75
CA GLY A 93 -7.71 21.04 -18.81
C GLY A 93 -7.07 21.40 -17.48
N ARG A 94 -7.81 21.34 -16.37
CA ARG A 94 -7.27 21.49 -15.01
C ARG A 94 -6.56 20.21 -14.58
N THR A 95 -5.65 20.34 -13.62
CA THR A 95 -5.07 19.18 -12.95
C THR A 95 -6.03 18.63 -11.91
N TYR A 96 -5.86 17.36 -11.48
CA TYR A 96 -6.67 16.79 -10.40
C TYR A 96 -6.64 17.67 -9.15
N GLN A 97 -5.44 18.03 -8.68
CA GLN A 97 -5.27 18.85 -7.47
C GLN A 97 -5.82 20.28 -7.66
N GLY A 98 -5.66 20.86 -8.86
CA GLY A 98 -6.17 22.19 -9.18
C GLY A 98 -7.70 22.24 -9.30
N HIS A 99 -8.32 21.20 -9.85
CA HIS A 99 -9.78 21.05 -9.85
C HIS A 99 -10.28 20.87 -8.41
N LEU A 100 -9.73 19.90 -7.69
CA LEU A 100 -10.12 19.60 -6.31
C LEU A 100 -10.03 20.85 -5.42
N ASN A 101 -8.92 21.59 -5.44
CA ASN A 101 -8.79 22.82 -4.63
C ASN A 101 -9.68 23.99 -5.08
N GLY A 102 -10.26 23.92 -6.28
CA GLY A 102 -11.14 24.95 -6.81
C GLY A 102 -12.63 24.71 -6.53
N LEU A 103 -12.99 23.61 -5.87
CA LEU A 103 -14.38 23.31 -5.53
C LEU A 103 -14.85 24.18 -4.34
N PRO A 104 -16.14 24.56 -4.31
CA PRO A 104 -16.61 25.59 -3.39
C PRO A 104 -16.86 25.10 -1.96
N THR A 105 -17.15 23.80 -1.78
CA THR A 105 -17.47 23.25 -0.46
C THR A 105 -16.70 21.96 -0.16
N ASP A 106 -16.61 21.61 1.12
CA ASP A 106 -16.05 20.32 1.54
C ASP A 106 -16.88 19.13 1.03
N MET A 107 -18.19 19.28 0.89
CA MET A 107 -19.02 18.23 0.30
C MET A 107 -18.67 17.99 -1.16
N ASP A 108 -18.39 19.05 -1.93
CA ASP A 108 -17.93 18.91 -3.31
C ASP A 108 -16.56 18.24 -3.39
N HIS A 109 -15.64 18.60 -2.47
CA HIS A 109 -14.35 17.91 -2.35
C HIS A 109 -14.52 16.40 -2.15
N TYR A 110 -15.42 16.00 -1.23
CA TYR A 110 -15.66 14.60 -0.94
C TYR A 110 -16.35 13.87 -2.09
N LEU A 111 -17.34 14.49 -2.76
CA LEU A 111 -18.01 13.89 -3.91
C LEU A 111 -17.03 13.67 -5.07
N PHE A 112 -16.21 14.69 -5.39
CA PHE A 112 -15.19 14.56 -6.42
C PHE A 112 -14.18 13.45 -6.11
N GLU A 113 -13.65 13.41 -4.89
CA GLU A 113 -12.69 12.40 -4.47
C GLU A 113 -13.32 10.99 -4.50
N THR A 114 -14.57 10.87 -4.06
CA THR A 114 -15.36 9.62 -4.05
C THR A 114 -15.41 8.99 -5.45
N HIS A 115 -15.77 9.77 -6.46
CA HIS A 115 -15.88 9.30 -7.84
C HIS A 115 -14.53 9.16 -8.56
N SER A 116 -13.46 9.68 -7.96
CA SER A 116 -12.13 9.72 -8.57
C SER A 116 -11.18 8.73 -7.89
N LYS A 117 -10.17 9.22 -7.16
CA LYS A 117 -9.11 8.35 -6.64
C LYS A 117 -9.61 7.38 -5.58
N HIS A 118 -10.62 7.76 -4.80
CA HIS A 118 -11.21 6.89 -3.79
C HIS A 118 -11.88 5.66 -4.40
N ALA A 119 -12.71 5.84 -5.45
CA ALA A 119 -13.33 4.72 -6.16
C ALA A 119 -12.28 3.72 -6.67
N GLN A 120 -11.17 4.21 -7.23
CA GLN A 120 -10.06 3.35 -7.65
C GLN A 120 -9.49 2.56 -6.46
N SER A 121 -9.21 3.21 -5.33
CA SER A 121 -8.66 2.54 -4.15
C SER A 121 -9.60 1.46 -3.58
N VAL A 122 -10.91 1.73 -3.55
CA VAL A 122 -11.91 0.74 -3.11
C VAL A 122 -11.96 -0.43 -4.07
N PHE A 123 -11.94 -0.18 -5.38
CA PHE A 123 -11.89 -1.24 -6.38
C PHE A 123 -10.63 -2.12 -6.21
N GLU A 124 -9.46 -1.51 -6.03
CA GLU A 124 -8.19 -2.21 -5.79
C GLU A 124 -8.24 -3.05 -4.50
N MET A 125 -8.87 -2.56 -3.43
CA MET A 125 -9.08 -3.32 -2.19
C MET A 125 -10.00 -4.54 -2.40
N LEU A 126 -11.05 -4.40 -3.20
CA LEU A 126 -12.02 -5.47 -3.48
C LEU A 126 -11.46 -6.53 -4.43
N ALA A 127 -10.68 -6.11 -5.42
CA ALA A 127 -10.09 -6.97 -6.44
C ALA A 127 -8.94 -7.86 -5.90
N TRP A 128 -8.55 -7.70 -4.63
CA TRP A 128 -7.50 -8.50 -4.03
C TRP A 128 -7.87 -9.99 -4.02
N GLY A 129 -7.07 -10.80 -4.73
CA GLY A 129 -7.19 -12.25 -4.72
C GLY A 129 -6.84 -12.83 -3.34
N ARG A 130 -7.86 -13.28 -2.62
CA ARG A 130 -7.77 -13.92 -1.29
C ARG A 130 -7.53 -15.43 -1.35
N SER A 131 -7.21 -15.97 -2.51
CA SER A 131 -6.99 -17.41 -2.68
C SER A 131 -5.59 -17.82 -2.21
N GLY A 132 -5.53 -18.88 -1.39
CA GLY A 132 -4.29 -19.55 -0.97
C GLY A 132 -3.89 -19.27 0.49
N ALA A 133 -3.29 -20.28 1.13
CA ALA A 133 -2.88 -20.24 2.55
C ALA A 133 -1.73 -19.27 2.86
N SER A 134 -1.14 -18.61 1.85
CA SER A 134 -0.01 -17.69 1.98
C SER A 134 -0.42 -16.21 1.99
N THR A 135 -1.72 -15.90 2.07
CA THR A 135 -2.25 -14.53 2.08
C THR A 135 -2.99 -14.24 3.37
N VAL A 136 -2.70 -13.10 4.00
CA VAL A 136 -3.39 -12.59 5.18
C VAL A 136 -3.85 -11.16 4.92
N ASP A 137 -5.12 -10.88 5.18
CA ASP A 137 -5.67 -9.53 5.23
C ASP A 137 -5.48 -8.98 6.65
N LEU A 138 -4.94 -7.78 6.76
CA LEU A 138 -4.77 -7.04 8.01
C LEU A 138 -5.52 -5.72 7.90
N ARG A 139 -6.30 -5.37 8.92
CA ARG A 139 -6.95 -4.07 8.97
C ARG A 139 -6.02 -3.04 9.58
N TYR A 140 -5.99 -1.84 9.00
CA TYR A 140 -5.26 -0.71 9.54
C TYR A 140 -5.72 -0.36 10.95
N GLU A 141 -7.03 -0.48 11.22
CA GLU A 141 -7.59 -0.19 12.54
C GLU A 141 -7.02 -1.14 13.62
N ASP A 142 -6.93 -2.42 13.31
CA ASP A 142 -6.37 -3.43 14.22
C ASP A 142 -4.87 -3.15 14.42
N LEU A 143 -4.12 -2.97 13.33
CA LEU A 143 -2.69 -2.64 13.39
C LEU A 143 -2.42 -1.35 14.18
N SER A 144 -3.29 -0.35 14.08
CA SER A 144 -3.12 0.94 14.76
C SER A 144 -3.25 0.84 16.29
N THR A 145 -3.90 -0.23 16.78
CA THR A 145 -4.08 -0.49 18.21
C THR A 145 -3.20 -1.64 18.72
N ASP A 146 -2.49 -2.35 17.83
CA ASP A 146 -1.52 -3.40 18.15
C ASP A 146 -0.18 -2.84 18.64
N VAL A 147 -0.21 -2.06 19.73
CA VAL A 147 0.95 -1.33 20.29
C VAL A 147 2.10 -2.27 20.68
N TYR A 148 1.82 -3.54 20.97
CA TYR A 148 2.82 -4.55 21.32
C TYR A 148 3.17 -5.50 20.16
N CYS A 149 2.65 -5.21 18.96
CA CYS A 149 2.83 -6.00 17.75
C CYS A 149 2.48 -7.49 17.93
N VAL A 150 1.50 -7.82 18.75
CA VAL A 150 1.09 -9.21 19.03
C VAL A 150 0.53 -9.84 17.76
N GLN A 151 -0.44 -9.18 17.12
CA GLN A 151 -1.09 -9.68 15.91
C GLN A 151 -0.10 -9.71 14.75
N LEU A 152 0.68 -8.63 14.58
CA LEU A 152 1.68 -8.58 13.51
C LEU A 152 2.76 -9.66 13.68
N ARG A 153 3.26 -9.87 14.90
CA ARG A 153 4.25 -10.92 15.22
C ARG A 153 3.69 -12.30 14.90
N GLU A 154 2.45 -12.57 15.27
CA GLU A 154 1.79 -13.85 14.97
C GLU A 154 1.70 -14.10 13.45
N ILE A 155 1.27 -13.10 12.67
CA ILE A 155 1.20 -13.20 11.20
C ILE A 155 2.60 -13.50 10.61
N LEU A 156 3.62 -12.77 11.05
CA LEU A 156 4.99 -12.96 10.55
C LEU A 156 5.58 -14.33 10.95
N ASN A 157 5.27 -14.82 12.16
CA ASN A 157 5.67 -16.16 12.60
C ASN A 157 5.00 -17.24 11.75
N ASN A 158 3.71 -17.09 11.46
CA ASN A 158 2.95 -18.02 10.61
C ASN A 158 3.47 -18.03 9.16
N PHE A 159 4.02 -16.91 8.68
CA PHE A 159 4.70 -16.87 7.38
C PHE A 159 5.99 -17.69 7.34
N ALA A 160 6.59 -17.98 8.50
CA ALA A 160 7.80 -18.79 8.67
C ALA A 160 8.96 -18.34 7.76
N ILE A 161 9.19 -17.02 7.68
CA ILE A 161 10.19 -16.43 6.79
C ILE A 161 11.59 -16.65 7.37
N LYS A 162 12.37 -17.52 6.74
CA LYS A 162 13.77 -17.74 7.11
C LYS A 162 14.63 -16.50 6.83
N GLY A 163 15.48 -16.14 7.78
CA GLY A 163 16.44 -15.03 7.63
C GLY A 163 15.90 -13.66 8.05
N ILE A 164 14.68 -13.58 8.60
CA ILE A 164 14.16 -12.36 9.25
C ILE A 164 14.03 -12.62 10.74
N TYR A 165 14.56 -11.73 11.56
CA TYR A 165 14.33 -11.74 13.01
C TYR A 165 13.07 -10.95 13.34
N ILE A 166 11.99 -11.69 13.59
CA ILE A 166 10.62 -11.14 13.68
C ILE A 166 10.46 -10.17 14.85
N ASP A 167 10.98 -10.49 16.04
CA ASP A 167 10.85 -9.58 17.20
C ASP A 167 11.49 -8.22 16.95
N ARG A 168 12.65 -8.22 16.30
CA ARG A 168 13.33 -6.97 15.92
C ARG A 168 12.62 -6.25 14.78
N ALA A 169 11.94 -6.97 13.89
CA ALA A 169 11.10 -6.35 12.87
C ALA A 169 9.89 -5.65 13.49
N CYS A 170 9.29 -6.24 14.53
CA CYS A 170 8.16 -5.70 15.27
C CYS A 170 8.49 -4.43 16.06
N HIS A 171 9.74 -4.23 16.53
CA HIS A 171 10.12 -2.98 17.22
C HIS A 171 9.97 -1.70 16.39
N GLY A 172 9.92 -1.82 15.06
CA GLY A 172 9.78 -0.66 14.17
C GLY A 172 8.34 -0.23 13.90
N PHE A 173 7.34 -1.01 14.29
CA PHE A 173 5.93 -0.77 13.93
C PHE A 173 5.19 0.14 14.92
#